data_AF-A0A2H0S0B5-F1
#
_entry.id   AF-A0A2H0S0B5-F1
#
_cell.length_a   1.000
_cell.length_b   1.000
_cell.length_c   1.000
_cell.angle_alpha   90.00
_cell.angle_beta   90.00
_cell.angle_gamma   90.00
#
_symmetry.space_group_name_H-M   'P 1'
#
loop_
_entity.id
_entity.type
_entity.pdbx_description
1 polymer ?
#
loop_
_entity_poly.entity_id
_entity_poly.type
_entity_poly.pdbx_seq_one_letter_code
_entity_poly.pdbx_strand_id
1 'polypeptide(L)'
;MSLLNFLFYCMPTITAIFLSVLVVSFVSLAGVFLLSLHKSFLQKILLYLVSFATGAIFANVFLHILPEMIEESIDVQGSFMLVLVGIILSFVIEKFIHWHHCHNLECAHAEPVGTMMLIGDGVHNMTDGILIATTYLVDMELGVATTIAVILHELPQEIGDFA
;
A
#
# COMPACT_ATOMS: atom_id res chain seq x y z
N MET A 1 -24.11 19.67 -16.70
CA MET A 1 -23.83 18.26 -17.04
C MET A 1 -24.93 17.40 -16.43
N SER A 2 -25.62 16.53 -17.17
CA SER A 2 -26.57 15.61 -16.54
C SER A 2 -25.82 14.56 -15.72
N LEU A 3 -26.42 14.08 -14.61
CA LEU A 3 -25.85 13.03 -13.76
C LEU A 3 -25.45 11.79 -14.58
N LEU A 4 -26.22 11.49 -15.63
CA LEU A 4 -25.98 10.38 -16.57
C LEU A 4 -24.70 10.55 -17.39
N ASN A 5 -24.40 11.77 -17.85
CA ASN A 5 -23.18 12.06 -18.62
C ASN A 5 -21.93 12.08 -17.73
N PHE A 6 -22.07 12.52 -16.48
CA PHE A 6 -21.00 12.42 -15.48
C PHE A 6 -20.69 10.95 -15.15
N LEU A 7 -21.72 10.13 -14.94
CA LEU A 7 -21.55 8.69 -14.71
C LEU A 7 -20.90 8.00 -15.92
N PHE A 8 -21.33 8.27 -17.16
CA PHE A 8 -20.70 7.67 -18.35
C PHE A 8 -19.23 8.05 -18.52
N TYR A 9 -18.84 9.26 -18.11
CA TYR A 9 -17.45 9.72 -18.17
C TYR A 9 -16.58 9.12 -17.06
N CYS A 10 -17.16 8.88 -15.88
CA CYS A 10 -16.45 8.33 -14.71
C CYS A 10 -16.48 6.79 -14.65
N MET A 11 -17.40 6.14 -15.36
CA MET A 11 -17.49 4.67 -15.49
C MET A 11 -16.15 3.99 -15.83
N PRO A 12 -15.37 4.42 -16.84
CA PRO A 12 -14.08 3.80 -17.14
C PRO A 12 -13.10 3.86 -15.96
N THR A 13 -13.00 5.01 -15.29
CA THR A 13 -12.14 5.20 -14.10
C THR A 13 -12.56 4.29 -12.95
N ILE A 14 -13.85 4.26 -12.62
CA ILE A 14 -14.37 3.41 -11.55
C ILE A 14 -14.12 1.94 -11.87
N THR A 15 -14.36 1.51 -13.11
CA THR A 15 -14.04 0.13 -13.52
C THR A 15 -12.56 -0.20 -13.43
N ALA A 16 -11.67 0.75 -13.76
CA ALA A 16 -10.23 0.58 -13.64
C ALA A 16 -9.81 0.44 -12.17
N ILE A 17 -10.35 1.27 -11.26
CA ILE A 17 -10.08 1.18 -9.82
C ILE A 17 -10.45 -0.22 -9.29
N PHE A 18 -11.68 -0.68 -9.54
CA PHE A 18 -12.12 -2.00 -9.07
C PHE A 18 -11.30 -3.14 -9.68
N LEU A 19 -10.96 -3.05 -10.97
CA LEU A 19 -10.13 -4.06 -11.62
C LEU A 19 -8.72 -4.09 -11.02
N SER A 20 -8.10 -2.93 -10.82
CA SER A 20 -6.76 -2.81 -10.24
C SER A 20 -6.71 -3.36 -8.82
N VAL A 21 -7.66 -3.01 -7.96
CA VAL A 21 -7.73 -3.55 -6.59
C VAL A 21 -7.94 -5.07 -6.59
N LEU A 22 -8.78 -5.58 -7.50
CA LEU A 22 -8.99 -7.04 -7.64
C LEU A 22 -7.71 -7.74 -8.09
N VAL A 23 -7.00 -7.17 -9.06
CA VAL A 23 -5.71 -7.70 -9.55
C VAL A 23 -4.67 -7.70 -8.43
N VAL A 24 -4.52 -6.60 -7.68
CA VAL A 24 -3.60 -6.51 -6.53
C VAL A 24 -3.93 -7.60 -5.51
N SER A 25 -5.19 -7.73 -5.12
CA SER A 25 -5.63 -8.75 -4.15
C SER A 25 -5.34 -10.18 -4.63
N PHE A 26 -5.54 -10.45 -5.92
CA PHE A 26 -5.24 -11.76 -6.50
C PHE A 26 -3.73 -12.03 -6.53
N VAL A 27 -2.93 -11.02 -6.82
CA VAL A 27 -1.46 -11.15 -6.85
C VAL A 27 -0.90 -11.36 -5.43
N SER A 28 -1.38 -10.64 -4.42
CA SER A 28 -1.02 -10.87 -3.00
C SER A 28 -1.33 -12.33 -2.60
N LEU A 29 -2.56 -12.81 -2.88
CA LEU A 29 -2.95 -14.20 -2.61
C LEU A 29 -2.07 -15.22 -3.35
N ALA A 30 -1.74 -14.95 -4.62
CA ALA A 30 -0.84 -15.80 -5.41
C ALA A 30 0.61 -15.79 -4.85
N GLY A 31 1.06 -14.67 -4.29
CA GLY A 31 2.36 -14.53 -3.63
C GLY A 31 2.50 -15.47 -2.42
N VAL A 32 1.47 -15.54 -1.58
CA VAL A 32 1.41 -16.48 -0.45
C VAL A 32 1.48 -17.94 -0.94
N PHE A 33 0.75 -18.27 -2.00
CA PHE A 33 0.82 -19.61 -2.59
C PHE A 33 2.21 -19.93 -3.17
N LEU A 34 2.85 -18.96 -3.83
CA LEU A 34 4.20 -19.11 -4.38
C LEU A 34 5.24 -19.36 -3.28
N LEU A 35 5.11 -18.69 -2.12
CA LEU A 35 5.93 -18.93 -0.93
C LEU A 35 5.85 -20.39 -0.48
N SER A 36 4.64 -20.97 -0.46
CA SER A 36 4.46 -22.38 -0.09
C SER A 36 5.20 -23.36 -1.01
N LEU A 37 5.47 -22.98 -2.27
CA LEU A 37 6.18 -23.83 -3.23
C LEU A 37 7.70 -23.64 -3.20
N HIS A 38 8.19 -22.42 -2.96
CA HIS A 38 9.60 -22.05 -3.11
C HIS A 38 10.21 -21.41 -1.86
N LYS A 39 9.75 -21.80 -0.66
CA LYS A 39 10.10 -21.20 0.63
C LYS A 39 11.60 -20.87 0.79
N SER A 40 12.47 -21.85 0.55
CA SER A 40 13.93 -21.70 0.77
C SER A 40 14.63 -20.75 -0.20
N PHE A 41 14.07 -20.50 -1.38
CA PHE A 41 14.59 -19.54 -2.34
C PHE A 41 14.07 -18.13 -2.04
N LEU A 42 12.76 -18.00 -1.80
CA LEU A 42 12.13 -16.71 -1.54
C LEU A 42 12.65 -16.05 -0.26
N GLN A 43 12.87 -16.82 0.80
CA GLN A 43 13.49 -16.30 2.03
C GLN A 43 14.91 -15.76 1.82
N LYS A 44 15.68 -16.33 0.87
CA LYS A 44 17.05 -15.86 0.57
C LYS A 44 17.06 -14.56 -0.20
N ILE A 45 16.08 -14.35 -1.07
CA ILE A 45 16.00 -13.14 -1.91
C ILE A 45 15.09 -12.06 -1.30
N LEU A 46 14.37 -12.36 -0.23
CA LEU A 46 13.38 -11.48 0.40
C LEU A 46 13.91 -10.05 0.64
N LEU A 47 15.10 -9.91 1.22
CA LEU A 47 15.70 -8.59 1.46
C LEU A 47 15.88 -7.76 0.17
N TYR A 48 16.23 -8.40 -0.94
CA TYR A 48 16.33 -7.74 -2.24
C TYR A 48 14.96 -7.35 -2.79
N LEU A 49 13.96 -8.23 -2.63
CA LEU A 49 12.59 -7.96 -3.03
C LEU A 49 11.99 -6.79 -2.25
N VAL A 50 12.16 -6.76 -0.92
CA VAL A 50 11.69 -5.65 -0.05
C VAL A 50 12.40 -4.35 -0.40
N SER A 51 13.71 -4.39 -0.67
CA SER A 51 14.45 -3.19 -1.10
C SER A 51 13.96 -2.65 -2.44
N PHE A 52 13.69 -3.55 -3.39
CA PHE A 52 13.12 -3.20 -4.70
C PHE A 52 11.71 -2.61 -4.57
N ALA A 53 10.83 -3.25 -3.79
CA ALA A 53 9.49 -2.77 -3.47
C ALA A 53 9.50 -1.36 -2.88
N THR A 54 10.30 -1.15 -1.85
CA THR A 54 10.46 0.16 -1.18
C THR A 54 10.91 1.21 -2.20
N GLY A 55 11.85 0.87 -3.08
CA GLY A 55 12.29 1.74 -4.18
C GLY A 55 11.18 2.04 -5.18
N ALA A 56 10.35 1.08 -5.55
CA ALA A 56 9.23 1.25 -6.48
C ALA A 56 8.15 2.20 -5.92
N ILE A 57 7.78 2.06 -4.65
CA ILE A 57 6.84 2.99 -4.00
C ILE A 57 7.45 4.39 -3.94
N PHE A 58 8.71 4.54 -3.50
CA PHE A 58 9.34 5.85 -3.44
C PHE A 58 9.44 6.50 -4.82
N ALA A 59 9.78 5.73 -5.86
CA ALA A 59 9.76 6.23 -7.23
C ALA A 59 8.36 6.70 -7.63
N ASN A 60 7.31 5.96 -7.30
CA ASN A 60 5.93 6.37 -7.55
C ASN A 60 5.58 7.68 -6.82
N VAL A 61 5.94 7.80 -5.55
CA VAL A 61 5.70 9.00 -4.75
C VAL A 61 6.45 10.21 -5.30
N PHE A 62 7.76 10.09 -5.54
CA PHE A 62 8.60 11.23 -5.91
C PHE A 62 8.55 11.62 -7.38
N LEU A 63 8.35 10.66 -8.29
CA LEU A 63 8.41 10.91 -9.72
C LEU A 63 7.03 11.07 -10.36
N HIS A 64 5.97 10.57 -9.70
CA HIS A 64 4.62 10.61 -10.23
C HIS A 64 3.67 11.40 -9.33
N ILE A 65 3.46 10.98 -8.08
CA ILE A 65 2.43 11.59 -7.20
C ILE A 65 2.78 13.03 -6.79
N LEU A 66 4.00 13.28 -6.29
CA LEU A 66 4.39 14.61 -5.81
C LEU A 66 4.43 15.67 -6.92
N PRO A 67 5.01 15.40 -8.11
CA PRO A 67 4.93 16.33 -9.24
C PRO A 67 3.50 16.64 -9.64
N GLU A 68 2.65 15.60 -9.79
CA GLU A 68 1.24 15.78 -10.15
C GLU A 68 0.50 16.65 -9.12
N MET A 69 0.74 16.40 -7.83
CA MET A 69 0.18 17.20 -6.74
C MET A 69 0.58 18.68 -6.83
N ILE A 70 1.80 19.01 -7.27
CA ILE A 70 2.24 20.41 -7.42
C ILE A 70 1.54 21.07 -8.61
N GLU A 71 1.33 20.33 -9.70
CA GLU A 71 0.74 20.86 -10.93
C GLU A 71 -0.78 21.08 -10.80
N GLU A 72 -1.49 20.16 -10.14
CA GLU A 72 -2.94 20.18 -10.01
C GLU A 72 -3.45 20.90 -8.74
N SER A 73 -2.61 21.14 -7.73
CA SER A 73 -3.06 21.76 -6.47
C SER A 73 -3.10 23.30 -6.53
N ILE A 74 -4.23 23.87 -6.10
CA ILE A 74 -4.40 25.32 -5.93
C ILE A 74 -3.57 25.84 -4.73
N ASP A 75 -3.37 25.01 -3.70
CA ASP A 75 -2.60 25.33 -2.50
C ASP A 75 -1.47 24.32 -2.27
N VAL A 76 -0.32 24.57 -2.92
CA VAL A 76 0.87 23.72 -2.83
C VAL A 76 1.37 23.60 -1.39
N GLN A 77 1.36 24.71 -0.62
CA GLN A 77 1.82 24.70 0.77
C GLN A 77 0.93 23.80 1.63
N GLY A 78 -0.40 23.91 1.49
CA GLY A 78 -1.37 23.03 2.16
C GLY A 78 -1.15 21.56 1.83
N SER A 79 -0.90 21.22 0.56
CA SER A 79 -0.64 19.85 0.13
C SER A 79 0.62 19.25 0.76
N PHE A 80 1.74 20.00 0.77
CA PHE A 80 2.97 19.54 1.45
C PHE A 80 2.80 19.42 2.98
N MET A 81 1.99 20.28 3.59
CA MET A 81 1.64 20.15 5.00
C MET A 81 0.87 18.86 5.28
N LEU A 82 -0.06 18.46 4.39
CA LEU A 82 -0.77 17.19 4.51
C LEU A 82 0.17 15.98 4.39
N VAL A 83 1.15 16.03 3.46
CA VAL A 83 2.20 15.00 3.35
C VAL A 83 2.99 14.90 4.65
N LEU A 84 3.41 16.03 5.22
CA LEU A 84 4.15 16.05 6.49
C LEU A 84 3.30 15.50 7.65
N VAL A 85 2.03 15.88 7.72
CA VAL A 85 1.09 15.34 8.71
C VAL A 85 0.95 13.83 8.56
N GLY A 86 0.85 13.31 7.34
CA GLY A 86 0.83 11.87 7.07
C GLY A 86 2.07 11.15 7.58
N ILE A 87 3.26 11.69 7.30
CA ILE A 87 4.54 11.15 7.80
C ILE A 87 4.58 11.13 9.33
N ILE A 88 4.22 12.25 9.98
CA ILE A 88 4.18 12.35 11.45
C ILE A 88 3.16 11.36 12.03
N LEU A 89 1.99 11.24 11.41
CA LEU A 89 0.94 10.31 11.83
C LEU A 89 1.44 8.86 11.77
N SER A 90 2.13 8.46 10.69
CA SER A 90 2.72 7.12 10.58
C SER A 90 3.72 6.84 11.71
N PHE A 91 4.59 7.80 12.05
CA PHE A 91 5.51 7.64 13.20
C PHE A 91 4.79 7.53 14.54
N VAL A 92 3.71 8.30 14.73
CA VAL A 92 2.90 8.24 15.95
C VAL A 92 2.22 6.88 16.08
N ILE A 93 1.63 6.37 15.00
CA ILE A 93 1.02 5.03 14.96
C ILE A 93 2.05 3.95 15.30
N GLU A 94 3.25 4.01 14.70
CA GLU A 94 4.35 3.09 15.01
C GLU A 94 4.68 3.07 16.50
N LYS A 95 4.79 4.24 17.14
CA LYS A 95 5.11 4.33 18.57
C LYS A 95 3.99 3.81 19.47
N PHE A 96 2.73 4.04 19.13
CA PHE A 96 1.60 3.46 19.88
C PHE A 96 1.59 1.93 19.80
N ILE A 97 1.86 1.39 18.61
CA ILE A 97 1.88 -0.06 18.38
C ILE A 97 3.05 -0.71 19.14
N HIS A 98 4.25 -0.13 19.08
CA HIS A 98 5.44 -0.69 19.74
C HIS A 98 5.40 -0.58 21.26
N TRP A 99 4.69 0.41 21.82
CA TRP A 99 4.54 0.63 23.27
C TRP A 99 3.83 -0.53 24.00
N HIS A 100 2.98 -1.29 23.30
CA HIS A 100 2.23 -2.40 23.90
C HIS A 100 3.03 -3.69 24.11
N HIS A 101 4.29 -3.78 23.66
CA HIS A 101 5.15 -4.93 23.98
C HIS A 101 5.68 -4.84 25.42
N CYS A 102 4.95 -5.47 26.34
CA CYS A 102 5.31 -5.54 27.75
C CYS A 102 6.50 -6.48 27.98
N HIS A 103 7.56 -5.98 28.61
CA HIS A 103 8.82 -6.68 28.90
C HIS A 103 8.79 -7.47 30.23
N ASN A 104 7.72 -8.19 30.55
CA ASN A 104 7.64 -8.99 31.79
C ASN A 104 7.80 -10.49 31.52
N LEU A 105 8.83 -11.08 32.13
CA LEU A 105 9.35 -12.45 31.96
C LEU A 105 8.43 -13.61 32.41
N GLU A 106 7.12 -13.41 32.57
CA GLU A 106 6.20 -14.45 33.09
C GLU A 106 4.90 -14.61 32.29
N CYS A 107 4.87 -14.27 31.00
CA CYS A 107 3.71 -14.54 30.14
C CYS A 107 3.95 -15.79 29.26
N ALA A 108 3.59 -16.96 29.79
CA ALA A 108 3.31 -18.14 28.98
C ALA A 108 1.97 -17.96 28.23
N HIS A 109 1.93 -17.04 27.27
CA HIS A 109 0.87 -16.94 26.27
C HIS A 109 1.55 -16.88 24.91
N ALA A 110 1.14 -17.76 23.99
CA ALA A 110 1.42 -17.52 22.58
C ALA A 110 0.79 -16.17 22.24
N GLU A 111 1.62 -15.14 22.13
CA GLU A 111 1.14 -13.78 21.86
C GLU A 111 0.34 -13.77 20.55
N PRO A 112 -0.68 -12.91 20.43
CA PRO A 112 -1.53 -12.83 19.23
C PRO A 112 -0.81 -12.12 18.08
N VAL A 113 0.45 -12.50 17.81
CA VAL A 113 1.31 -11.94 16.75
C VAL A 113 0.61 -12.08 15.40
N GLY A 114 -0.05 -13.22 15.14
CA GLY A 114 -0.82 -13.43 13.91
C GLY A 114 -2.06 -12.51 13.79
N THR A 115 -2.77 -12.24 14.89
CA THR A 115 -3.94 -11.33 14.85
C THR A 115 -3.50 -9.88 14.66
N MET A 116 -2.42 -9.48 15.31
CA MET A 116 -1.83 -8.15 15.14
C MET A 116 -1.32 -7.93 13.71
N MET A 117 -0.67 -8.95 13.14
CA MET A 117 -0.22 -8.96 11.75
C MET A 117 -1.40 -8.83 10.79
N LEU A 118 -2.45 -9.63 10.94
CA LEU A 118 -3.67 -9.54 10.11
C LEU A 118 -4.35 -8.16 10.19
N ILE A 119 -4.39 -7.54 11.37
CA ILE A 119 -4.96 -6.19 11.52
C ILE A 119 -4.07 -5.16 10.84
N GLY A 120 -2.75 -5.23 11.04
CA GLY A 120 -1.78 -4.33 10.41
C GLY A 120 -1.83 -4.41 8.89
N ASP A 121 -1.81 -5.64 8.37
CA ASP A 121 -1.94 -5.95 6.95
C ASP A 121 -3.28 -5.46 6.37
N GLY A 122 -4.39 -5.66 7.09
CA GLY A 122 -5.69 -5.12 6.67
C GLY A 122 -5.73 -3.59 6.58
N VAL A 123 -5.04 -2.88 7.49
CA VAL A 123 -4.91 -1.42 7.43
C VAL A 123 -4.01 -0.98 6.28
N HIS A 124 -2.92 -1.70 6.02
CA HIS A 124 -2.00 -1.43 4.91
C HIS A 124 -2.70 -1.58 3.56
N ASN A 125 -3.33 -2.73 3.33
CA ASN A 125 -4.14 -3.01 2.14
C ASN A 125 -5.24 -1.96 1.91
N MET A 126 -5.85 -1.44 2.98
CA MET A 126 -6.81 -0.35 2.89
C MET A 126 -6.15 0.94 2.40
N THR A 127 -4.97 1.29 2.92
CA THR A 127 -4.23 2.48 2.48
C THR A 127 -3.78 2.38 1.03
N ASP A 128 -3.36 1.20 0.56
CA ASP A 128 -3.01 1.00 -0.86
C ASP A 128 -4.24 1.08 -1.77
N GLY A 129 -5.37 0.52 -1.34
CA GLY A 129 -6.64 0.69 -2.04
C GLY A 129 -7.04 2.16 -2.19
N ILE A 130 -6.88 2.96 -1.12
CA ILE A 130 -7.12 4.42 -1.17
C ILE A 130 -6.13 5.10 -2.12
N LEU A 131 -4.85 4.71 -2.10
CA LEU A 131 -3.82 5.27 -2.97
C LEU A 131 -4.11 4.99 -4.45
N ILE A 132 -4.47 3.76 -4.80
CA ILE A 132 -4.89 3.37 -6.16
C ILE A 132 -6.13 4.17 -6.58
N ALA A 133 -7.16 4.23 -5.72
CA ALA A 133 -8.39 4.93 -6.04
C ALA A 133 -8.14 6.43 -6.28
N THR A 134 -7.39 7.08 -5.39
CA THR A 134 -7.12 8.52 -5.48
C THR A 134 -6.30 8.88 -6.71
N THR A 135 -5.30 8.07 -7.06
CA THR A 135 -4.47 8.30 -8.24
C THR A 135 -5.23 8.15 -9.55
N TYR A 136 -6.12 7.16 -9.69
CA TYR A 136 -7.03 7.06 -10.84
C TYR A 136 -8.04 8.21 -10.94
N LEU A 137 -8.44 8.80 -9.80
CA LEU A 137 -9.33 9.95 -9.79
C LEU A 137 -8.62 11.24 -10.23
N VAL A 138 -7.30 11.29 -10.12
CA VAL A 138 -6.46 12.38 -10.63
C VAL A 138 -6.18 12.15 -12.11
N ASP A 139 -5.56 11.01 -12.45
CA ASP A 139 -5.13 10.70 -13.80
C ASP A 139 -5.06 9.18 -14.07
N MET A 140 -5.36 8.76 -15.31
CA MET A 140 -5.43 7.34 -15.67
C MET A 140 -4.03 6.70 -15.67
N GLU A 141 -3.04 7.37 -16.24
CA GLU A 141 -1.66 6.94 -16.31
C GLU A 141 -1.04 6.87 -14.91
N LEU A 142 -1.31 7.87 -14.06
CA LEU A 142 -0.88 7.87 -12.66
C LEU A 142 -1.50 6.71 -11.87
N GLY A 143 -2.78 6.42 -12.08
CA GLY A 143 -3.46 5.27 -11.45
C GLY A 143 -2.87 3.93 -11.87
N VAL A 144 -2.51 3.75 -13.15
CA VAL A 144 -1.84 2.54 -13.64
C VAL A 144 -0.43 2.42 -13.04
N ALA A 145 0.36 3.50 -13.04
CA ALA A 145 1.70 3.52 -12.46
C ALA A 145 1.68 3.16 -10.97
N THR A 146 0.72 3.72 -10.23
CA THR A 146 0.49 3.43 -8.82
C THR A 146 0.07 1.99 -8.60
N THR A 147 -0.84 1.45 -9.41
CA THR A 147 -1.24 0.03 -9.32
C THR A 147 -0.04 -0.90 -9.49
N ILE A 148 0.83 -0.63 -10.47
CA ILE A 148 2.04 -1.42 -10.68
C ILE A 148 2.97 -1.30 -9.47
N ALA A 149 3.20 -0.09 -8.96
CA ALA A 149 4.01 0.12 -7.77
C ALA A 149 3.45 -0.61 -6.55
N VAL A 150 2.12 -0.69 -6.41
CA VAL A 150 1.43 -1.45 -5.37
C VAL A 150 1.69 -2.94 -5.50
N ILE A 151 1.43 -3.51 -6.68
CA ILE A 151 1.71 -4.92 -6.96
C ILE A 151 3.16 -5.31 -6.62
N LEU A 152 4.10 -4.43 -6.94
CA LEU A 152 5.52 -4.68 -6.72
C LEU A 152 5.92 -4.63 -5.24
N HIS A 153 5.14 -3.99 -4.37
CA HIS A 153 5.42 -3.96 -2.93
C HIS A 153 4.60 -4.93 -2.09
N GLU A 154 3.40 -5.29 -2.56
CA GLU A 154 2.56 -6.28 -1.90
C GLU A 154 3.20 -7.66 -1.95
N LEU A 155 3.76 -8.06 -3.10
CA LEU A 155 4.41 -9.37 -3.23
C LEU A 155 5.53 -9.59 -2.21
N PRO A 156 6.49 -8.67 -2.02
CA PRO A 156 7.54 -8.85 -1.01
C PRO A 156 7.03 -8.74 0.42
N GLN A 157 6.01 -7.90 0.67
CA GLN A 157 5.42 -7.73 1.99
C GLN A 157 4.72 -9.01 2.45
N GLU A 158 3.80 -9.53 1.64
CA GLU A 158 3.11 -10.80 1.89
C GLU A 158 4.09 -11.97 2.10
N ILE A 159 5.12 -12.06 1.24
CA ILE A 159 6.15 -13.09 1.40
C ILE A 159 6.89 -12.92 2.73
N GLY A 160 7.18 -11.69 3.16
CA GLY A 160 7.83 -11.40 4.43
C GLY A 160 6.95 -11.70 5.64
N ASP A 161 5.65 -11.47 5.52
CA ASP A 161 4.68 -11.66 6.59
C ASP A 161 4.42 -13.14 6.88
N PHE A 162 4.52 -14.00 5.86
CA PHE A 162 4.27 -15.44 5.97
C PHE A 162 5.55 -16.33 5.99
N ALA A 163 6.76 -15.75 5.90
CA ALA A 163 8.04 -16.48 5.83
C ALA A 163 8.44 -17.17 7.14
#